data_AF-A0A527ZMW0-F1
#
_entry.id   AF-A0A527ZMW0-F1
#
_cell.length_a   1.000
_cell.length_b   1.000
_cell.length_c   1.000
_cell.angle_alpha   90.00
_cell.angle_beta   90.00
_cell.angle_gamma   90.00
#
_symmetry.space_group_name_H-M   'P 1'
#
loop_
_entity.id
_entity.type
_entity.pdbx_description
1 polymer ?
#
loop_
_entity_poly.entity_id
_entity_poly.type
_entity_poly.pdbx_seq_one_letter_code
_entity_poly.pdbx_strand_id
1 'polypeptide(L)'
;TDDAGHTATSETKTLVMPLRPFSNPLARAVIEQRRVLALDANAKSRVLDLMDAITLRPEDTFDNMAHYLAIMSARTRLKMADNDDKLRDEVAYLWEIALGIEEGNLSDAERRLRQAQQALQDAIKNGASDEEIDKAMKELREAMNQFLQEFAQRAQQNPNAPQMQQNGQELRQSDIERMMDQIENLAKSGDRDSAQQLLSQLQDMMNNLQAGRQQQGGQQNSEMRQQMDKLGEIMRRQQEMMNETFRMDQMQRGQQQRGQNRE
;
A
#
# COMPACT_ATOMS: atom_id res chain seq x y z
N THR A 1 -23.83 42.89 6.46
CA THR A 1 -24.49 44.13 6.05
C THR A 1 -23.46 45.22 6.13
N ASP A 2 -23.21 45.94 5.04
CA ASP A 2 -22.34 47.12 5.08
C ASP A 2 -23.10 48.36 5.59
N ASP A 3 -22.37 49.47 5.73
CA ASP A 3 -22.89 50.77 6.21
C ASP A 3 -23.95 51.38 5.25
N ALA A 4 -24.05 50.85 4.02
CA ALA A 4 -25.06 51.20 3.02
C ALA A 4 -26.27 50.23 3.00
N GLY A 5 -26.32 49.24 3.91
CA GLY A 5 -27.45 48.31 4.02
C GLY A 5 -27.37 47.07 3.11
N HIS A 6 -26.28 46.83 2.41
CA HIS A 6 -26.15 45.65 1.54
C HIS A 6 -25.73 44.41 2.32
N THR A 7 -26.53 43.35 2.19
CA THR A 7 -26.21 42.00 2.67
C THR A 7 -25.70 41.14 1.52
N ALA A 8 -24.42 40.76 1.56
CA ALA A 8 -23.90 39.68 0.74
C ALA A 8 -23.90 38.38 1.55
N THR A 9 -24.46 37.31 0.98
CA THR A 9 -24.34 35.94 1.49
C THR A 9 -23.54 35.14 0.46
N SER A 10 -22.38 34.60 0.86
CA SER A 10 -21.63 33.66 0.04
C SER A 10 -22.04 32.22 0.37
N GLU A 11 -22.14 31.38 -0.64
CA GLU A 11 -22.28 29.94 -0.42
C GLU A 11 -20.96 29.37 0.11
N THR A 12 -21.04 28.51 1.13
CA THR A 12 -19.88 27.76 1.62
C THR A 12 -19.41 26.78 0.55
N LYS A 13 -18.20 26.96 0.02
CA LYS A 13 -17.55 25.98 -0.86
C LYS A 13 -16.58 25.12 -0.07
N THR A 14 -16.77 23.80 -0.11
CA THR A 14 -15.80 22.83 0.42
C THR A 14 -14.77 22.51 -0.66
N LEU A 15 -13.51 22.87 -0.43
CA LEU A 15 -12.40 22.55 -1.32
C LEU A 15 -11.57 21.43 -0.70
N VAL A 16 -11.28 20.37 -1.45
CA VAL A 16 -10.27 19.37 -1.06
C VAL A 16 -8.93 19.87 -1.55
N MET A 17 -8.03 20.26 -0.64
CA MET A 17 -6.67 20.62 -1.02
C MET A 17 -5.94 19.37 -1.55
N PRO A 18 -5.16 19.46 -2.63
CA PRO A 18 -4.35 18.33 -3.08
C PRO A 18 -3.33 17.96 -2.00
N LEU A 19 -3.39 16.72 -1.49
CA LEU A 19 -2.40 16.18 -0.56
C LEU A 19 -1.48 15.22 -1.30
N ARG A 20 -0.17 15.32 -1.05
CA ARG A 20 0.78 14.28 -1.45
C ARG A 20 0.48 13.01 -0.63
N PRO A 21 0.23 11.84 -1.26
CA PRO A 21 0.08 10.61 -0.50
C PRO A 21 1.42 10.20 0.12
N PHE A 22 1.37 9.68 1.34
CA PHE A 22 2.49 9.04 2.03
C PHE A 22 2.14 7.57 2.25
N SER A 23 3.03 6.65 1.88
CA SER A 23 2.81 5.22 2.08
C SER A 23 3.35 4.76 3.44
N ASN A 24 4.40 5.39 3.96
CA ASN A 24 5.01 5.04 5.23
C ASN A 24 4.09 5.43 6.40
N PRO A 25 3.72 4.49 7.30
CA PRO A 25 2.83 4.77 8.43
C PRO A 25 3.37 5.83 9.40
N LEU A 26 4.69 5.83 9.61
CA LEU A 26 5.36 6.81 10.45
C LEU A 26 5.38 8.19 9.79
N ALA A 27 5.67 8.27 8.48
CA ALA A 27 5.59 9.53 7.74
C ALA A 27 4.15 10.07 7.70
N ARG A 28 3.16 9.19 7.55
CA ARG A 28 1.72 9.53 7.66
C ARG A 28 1.37 10.09 9.03
N ALA A 29 1.90 9.53 10.11
CA ALA A 29 1.66 10.07 11.45
C ALA A 29 2.25 11.47 11.61
N VAL A 30 3.46 11.71 11.11
CA VAL A 30 4.11 13.03 11.13
C VAL A 30 3.35 14.05 10.27
N ILE A 31 2.87 13.69 9.08
CA ILE A 31 2.13 14.63 8.22
C ILE A 31 0.76 15.00 8.81
N GLU A 32 0.09 14.08 9.51
CA GLU A 32 -1.15 14.39 10.22
C GLU A 32 -0.90 15.36 11.38
N GLN A 33 0.18 15.19 12.13
CA GLN A 33 0.59 16.15 13.18
C GLN A 33 0.88 17.53 12.59
N ARG A 34 1.59 17.59 11.46
CA ARG A 34 1.81 18.83 10.71
C ARG A 34 0.50 19.49 10.31
N ARG A 35 -0.45 18.71 9.77
CA ARG A 35 -1.76 19.22 9.34
C ARG A 35 -2.54 19.80 10.51
N VAL A 36 -2.55 19.12 11.65
CA VAL A 36 -3.19 19.60 12.88
C VAL A 36 -2.58 20.93 13.32
N LEU A 37 -1.25 21.01 13.39
CA LEU A 37 -0.55 22.22 13.82
C LEU A 37 -0.71 23.39 12.83
N ALA A 38 -0.74 23.10 11.53
CA ALA A 38 -0.92 24.11 10.48
C ALA A 38 -2.34 24.69 10.44
N LEU A 39 -3.34 23.92 10.87
CA LEU A 39 -4.74 24.36 10.94
C LEU A 39 -5.08 25.05 12.26
N ASP A 40 -4.44 24.66 13.36
CA ASP A 40 -4.70 25.21 14.70
C ASP A 40 -3.42 25.25 15.56
N ALA A 41 -2.92 26.45 15.80
CA ALA A 41 -1.77 26.70 16.67
C ALA A 41 -2.03 26.26 18.14
N ASN A 42 -3.28 26.28 18.60
CA ASN A 42 -3.64 25.86 19.96
C ASN A 42 -3.56 24.34 20.15
N ALA A 43 -3.49 23.58 19.04
CA ALA A 43 -3.33 22.14 19.08
C ALA A 43 -1.92 21.68 19.49
N LYS A 44 -0.98 22.60 19.79
CA LYS A 44 0.39 22.31 20.23
C LYS A 44 0.48 21.21 21.29
N SER A 45 -0.32 21.30 22.36
CA SER A 45 -0.28 20.29 23.44
C SER A 45 -0.64 18.90 22.91
N ARG A 46 -1.69 18.82 22.10
CA ARG A 46 -2.14 17.56 21.49
C ARG A 46 -1.10 16.98 20.54
N VAL A 47 -0.41 17.81 19.77
CA VAL A 47 0.66 17.35 18.88
C VAL A 47 1.84 16.80 19.67
N LEU A 48 2.23 17.46 20.77
CA LEU A 48 3.26 16.95 21.68
C LEU A 48 2.89 15.60 22.28
N ASP A 49 1.64 15.42 22.74
CA ASP A 49 1.15 14.15 23.28
C ASP A 49 1.20 13.02 22.23
N LEU A 50 0.85 13.33 20.98
CA LEU A 50 0.92 12.38 19.87
C LEU A 50 2.36 12.02 19.50
N MET A 51 3.28 13.00 19.52
CA MET A 51 4.71 12.74 19.35
C MET A 51 5.22 11.83 20.46
N ASP A 52 4.87 12.13 21.71
CA ASP A 52 5.24 11.34 22.89
C ASP A 52 4.75 9.88 22.75
N ALA A 53 3.50 9.69 22.33
CA ALA A 53 2.92 8.36 22.11
C ALA A 53 3.69 7.53 21.07
N ILE A 54 4.08 8.13 19.95
CA ILE A 54 4.85 7.42 18.89
C ILE A 54 6.25 7.09 19.40
N THR A 55 6.85 7.96 20.22
CA THR A 55 8.20 7.78 20.76
C THR A 55 8.28 6.96 22.04
N LEU A 56 7.15 6.46 22.56
CA LEU A 56 7.09 5.78 23.87
C LEU A 56 7.87 4.47 23.91
N ARG A 57 7.84 3.69 22.82
CA ARG A 57 8.54 2.41 22.67
C ARG A 57 9.35 2.42 21.38
N PRO A 58 10.50 3.13 21.35
CA PRO A 58 11.21 3.38 20.11
C PRO A 58 11.69 2.10 19.43
N GLU A 59 12.01 1.06 20.21
CA GLU A 59 12.41 -0.25 19.72
C GLU A 59 11.34 -0.99 18.91
N ASP A 60 10.06 -0.70 19.15
CA ASP A 60 8.94 -1.35 18.45
C ASP A 60 8.40 -0.47 17.30
N THR A 61 8.61 0.84 17.38
CA THR A 61 8.02 1.82 16.44
C THR A 61 8.97 2.22 15.31
N PHE A 62 10.30 2.13 15.51
CA PHE A 62 11.28 2.66 14.56
C PHE A 62 12.30 1.61 14.10
N ASP A 63 12.28 1.30 12.82
CA ASP A 63 13.33 0.48 12.17
C ASP A 63 14.66 1.24 12.04
N ASN A 64 14.60 2.57 11.98
CA ASN A 64 15.75 3.46 11.86
C ASN A 64 15.76 4.49 12.99
N MET A 65 16.76 4.40 13.86
CA MET A 65 16.90 5.29 15.01
C MET A 65 17.14 6.76 14.62
N ALA A 66 17.61 7.04 13.41
CA ALA A 66 17.69 8.40 12.90
C ALA A 66 16.31 9.05 12.76
N HIS A 67 15.27 8.28 12.38
CA HIS A 67 13.90 8.77 12.32
C HIS A 67 13.36 9.09 13.71
N TYR A 68 13.67 8.25 14.70
CA TYR A 68 13.34 8.54 16.10
C TYR A 68 13.98 9.85 16.57
N LEU A 69 15.28 10.03 16.32
CA LEU A 69 15.99 11.25 16.69
C LEU A 69 15.41 12.50 15.99
N ALA A 70 15.01 12.37 14.73
CA ALA A 70 14.35 13.46 14.00
C ALA A 70 13.02 13.87 14.64
N ILE A 71 12.16 12.90 15.01
CA ILE A 71 10.89 13.19 15.70
C ILE A 71 11.14 13.77 17.11
N MET A 72 12.13 13.27 17.84
CA MET A 72 12.49 13.82 19.15
C MET A 72 13.03 15.26 19.07
N SER A 73 13.77 15.57 18.00
CA SER A 73 14.21 16.94 17.68
C SER A 73 13.00 17.85 17.43
N ALA A 74 12.08 17.45 16.55
CA ALA A 74 10.85 18.18 16.26
C ALA A 74 10.00 18.41 17.51
N ARG A 75 9.81 17.37 18.31
CA ARG A 75 9.12 17.47 19.61
C ARG A 75 9.75 18.52 20.53
N THR A 76 11.08 18.51 20.63
CA THR A 76 11.81 19.45 21.49
C THR A 76 11.66 20.89 20.97
N ARG A 77 11.76 21.09 19.66
CA ARG A 77 11.55 22.40 19.01
C ARG A 77 10.12 22.89 19.20
N LEU A 78 9.12 22.04 18.95
CA LEU A 78 7.71 22.36 19.17
C LEU A 78 7.44 22.76 20.62
N LYS A 79 8.02 22.05 21.59
CA LYS A 79 7.90 22.40 23.01
C LYS A 79 8.41 23.82 23.29
N MET A 80 9.52 24.21 22.67
CA MET A 80 10.13 25.54 22.79
C MET A 80 9.49 26.62 21.89
N ALA A 81 8.60 26.25 20.97
CA ALA A 81 7.90 27.19 20.10
C ALA A 81 6.85 27.97 20.91
N ASP A 82 7.16 29.22 21.27
CA ASP A 82 6.36 30.10 22.11
C ASP A 82 5.57 31.16 21.33
N ASN A 83 5.73 31.19 20.00
CA ASN A 83 5.10 32.15 19.11
C ASN A 83 4.79 31.54 17.74
N ASP A 84 3.94 32.23 16.97
CA ASP A 84 3.43 31.77 15.68
C ASP A 84 4.53 31.54 14.64
N ASP A 85 5.60 32.34 14.64
CA ASP A 85 6.69 32.18 13.68
C ASP A 85 7.46 30.88 13.93
N LYS A 86 7.76 30.56 15.19
CA LYS A 86 8.37 29.28 15.55
C LYS A 86 7.45 28.09 15.24
N LEU A 87 6.13 28.26 15.36
CA LEU A 87 5.16 27.22 14.98
C LEU A 87 5.13 27.00 13.46
N ARG A 88 5.26 28.05 12.65
CA ARG A 88 5.38 27.94 11.19
C ARG A 88 6.66 27.21 10.79
N ASP A 89 7.77 27.53 11.43
CA ASP A 89 9.04 26.84 11.21
C ASP A 89 8.94 25.35 11.56
N GLU A 90 8.22 25.02 12.63
CA GLU A 90 7.98 23.63 13.03
C GLU A 90 7.09 22.90 12.00
N VAL A 91 6.04 23.54 11.49
CA VAL A 91 5.22 22.99 10.40
C VAL A 91 6.06 22.71 9.14
N ALA A 92 7.03 23.56 8.82
CA ALA A 92 7.96 23.31 7.72
C ALA A 92 8.90 22.14 8.04
N TYR A 93 9.44 22.07 9.26
CA TYR A 93 10.33 21.00 9.67
C TYR A 93 9.68 19.61 9.69
N LEU A 94 8.43 19.52 10.14
CA LEU A 94 7.66 18.27 10.11
C LEU A 94 7.44 17.75 8.69
N TRP A 95 7.37 18.65 7.69
CA TRP A 95 7.31 18.25 6.28
C TRP A 95 8.62 17.57 5.84
N GLU A 96 9.77 18.17 6.16
CA GLU A 96 11.08 17.61 5.84
C GLU A 96 11.30 16.25 6.51
N ILE A 97 10.88 16.11 7.78
CA ILE A 97 10.94 14.83 8.49
C ILE A 97 10.05 13.79 7.80
N ALA A 98 8.81 14.15 7.46
CA ALA A 98 7.90 13.23 6.78
C ALA A 98 8.48 12.76 5.43
N LEU A 99 9.09 13.66 4.65
CA LEU A 99 9.80 13.30 3.43
C LEU A 99 11.01 12.40 3.70
N GLY A 100 11.85 12.76 4.67
CA GLY A 100 13.01 11.98 5.05
C GLY A 100 12.66 10.57 5.54
N ILE A 101 11.53 10.40 6.23
CA ILE A 101 11.04 9.08 6.68
C ILE A 101 10.44 8.29 5.50
N GLU A 102 9.68 8.95 4.63
CA GLU A 102 9.09 8.35 3.41
C GLU A 102 10.18 7.86 2.45
N GLU A 103 11.31 8.56 2.37
CA GLU A 103 12.44 8.24 1.49
C GLU A 103 13.53 7.40 2.19
N GLY A 104 13.65 7.53 3.51
CA GLY A 104 14.68 6.89 4.34
C GLY A 104 14.38 5.43 4.69
N ASN A 105 13.12 5.00 4.65
CA ASN A 105 12.76 3.58 4.75
C ASN A 105 12.92 2.81 3.43
N LEU A 106 13.25 3.50 2.34
CA LEU A 106 13.61 2.81 1.11
C LEU A 106 14.93 2.09 1.28
N SER A 107 14.96 0.82 0.86
CA SER A 107 16.23 0.17 0.62
C SER A 107 16.99 0.85 -0.53
N ASP A 108 18.31 0.65 -0.62
CA ASP A 108 19.10 1.15 -1.75
C ASP A 108 18.52 0.66 -3.10
N ALA A 109 18.05 -0.59 -3.14
CA ALA A 109 17.39 -1.14 -4.32
C ALA A 109 16.07 -0.42 -4.65
N GLU A 110 15.27 -0.06 -3.65
CA GLU A 110 14.03 0.67 -3.87
C GLU A 110 14.29 2.11 -4.36
N ARG A 111 15.31 2.78 -3.83
CA ARG A 111 15.72 4.12 -4.32
C ARG A 111 16.15 4.06 -5.77
N ARG A 112 17.01 3.08 -6.12
CA ARG A 112 17.45 2.86 -7.50
C ARG A 112 16.27 2.57 -8.43
N LEU A 113 15.31 1.76 -7.97
CA LEU A 113 14.13 1.44 -8.77
C LEU A 113 13.30 2.70 -9.09
N ARG A 114 13.04 3.56 -8.10
CA ARG A 114 12.33 4.83 -8.32
C ARG A 114 13.10 5.76 -9.27
N GLN A 115 14.42 5.84 -9.12
CA GLN A 115 15.27 6.65 -10.01
C GLN A 115 15.21 6.15 -11.45
N ALA A 116 15.33 4.84 -11.67
CA ALA A 116 15.24 4.24 -13.00
C ALA A 116 13.86 4.42 -13.63
N GLN A 117 12.79 4.28 -12.83
CA GLN A 117 11.41 4.57 -13.29
C GLN A 117 11.26 6.02 -13.75
N GLN A 118 11.75 6.98 -12.95
CA GLN A 118 11.68 8.40 -13.29
C GLN A 118 12.49 8.72 -14.55
N ALA A 119 13.70 8.18 -14.67
CA ALA A 119 14.56 8.37 -15.83
C ALA A 119 13.89 7.85 -17.11
N LEU A 120 13.26 6.67 -17.06
CA LEU A 120 12.52 6.12 -18.18
C LEU A 120 11.27 6.96 -18.51
N GLN A 121 10.52 7.40 -17.50
CA GLN A 121 9.36 8.26 -17.71
C GLN A 121 9.76 9.56 -18.41
N ASP A 122 10.85 10.19 -17.97
CA ASP A 122 11.36 11.42 -18.57
C ASP A 122 11.88 11.17 -19.98
N ALA A 123 12.56 10.06 -20.24
CA ALA A 123 12.99 9.66 -21.58
C ALA A 123 11.80 9.49 -22.55
N ILE A 124 10.75 8.78 -22.13
CA ILE A 124 9.53 8.60 -22.91
C ILE A 124 8.83 9.94 -23.16
N LYS A 125 8.67 10.76 -22.11
CA LYS A 125 7.98 12.06 -22.19
C LYS A 125 8.70 13.02 -23.13
N ASN A 126 10.02 13.07 -23.07
CA ASN A 126 10.83 13.94 -23.92
C ASN A 126 11.03 13.39 -25.33
N GLY A 127 10.63 12.15 -25.58
CA GLY A 127 10.83 11.51 -26.89
C GLY A 127 12.29 11.23 -27.17
N ALA A 128 13.00 10.72 -26.16
CA ALA A 128 14.40 10.32 -26.26
C ALA A 128 14.61 9.29 -27.38
N SER A 129 15.85 9.16 -27.82
CA SER A 129 16.24 8.17 -28.84
C SER A 129 16.06 6.73 -28.34
N ASP A 130 15.93 5.77 -29.27
CA ASP A 130 15.80 4.34 -28.94
C ASP A 130 16.96 3.86 -28.05
N GLU A 131 18.18 4.37 -28.27
CA GLU A 131 19.36 4.05 -27.46
C GLU A 131 19.24 4.54 -26.01
N GLU A 132 18.64 5.71 -25.80
CA GLU A 132 18.40 6.27 -24.46
C GLU A 132 17.29 5.51 -23.74
N ILE A 133 16.22 5.13 -24.47
CA ILE A 133 15.14 4.29 -23.95
C ILE A 133 15.70 2.93 -23.55
N ASP A 134 16.54 2.31 -24.38
CA ASP A 134 17.19 1.04 -24.09
C ASP A 134 18.03 1.08 -22.83
N LYS A 135 18.81 2.15 -22.68
CA LYS A 135 19.61 2.35 -21.47
C LYS A 135 18.73 2.49 -20.23
N ALA A 136 17.70 3.32 -20.28
CA ALA A 136 16.78 3.52 -19.16
C ALA A 136 15.99 2.24 -18.81
N MET A 137 15.56 1.47 -19.82
CA MET A 137 14.91 0.17 -19.63
C MET A 137 15.84 -0.85 -18.99
N LYS A 138 17.12 -0.87 -19.38
CA LYS A 138 18.11 -1.75 -18.77
C LYS A 138 18.34 -1.41 -17.30
N GLU A 139 18.52 -0.12 -16.98
CA GLU A 139 18.66 0.34 -15.60
C GLU A 139 17.40 -0.02 -14.76
N LEU A 140 16.21 0.09 -15.35
CA LEU A 140 14.96 -0.30 -14.71
C LEU A 140 14.90 -1.80 -14.40
N ARG A 141 15.25 -2.68 -15.37
CA ARG A 141 15.31 -4.13 -15.15
C ARG A 141 16.31 -4.50 -14.05
N GLU A 142 17.49 -3.90 -14.07
CA GLU A 142 18.53 -4.16 -13.06
C GLU A 142 18.07 -3.74 -11.65
N ALA A 143 17.49 -2.55 -11.52
CA ALA A 143 16.98 -2.06 -10.24
C ALA A 143 15.79 -2.89 -9.73
N MET A 144 14.91 -3.34 -10.63
CA MET A 144 13.79 -4.22 -10.30
C MET A 144 14.28 -5.56 -9.73
N ASN A 145 15.27 -6.18 -10.38
CA ASN A 145 15.83 -7.44 -9.93
C ASN A 145 16.47 -7.32 -8.53
N GLN A 146 17.22 -6.24 -8.28
CA GLN A 146 17.78 -5.96 -6.96
C GLN A 146 16.67 -5.78 -5.92
N PHE A 147 15.62 -5.04 -6.26
CA PHE A 147 14.49 -4.81 -5.36
C PHE A 147 13.77 -6.12 -5.01
N LEU A 148 13.47 -6.96 -6.00
CA LEU A 148 12.79 -8.25 -5.78
C LEU A 148 13.65 -9.20 -4.95
N GLN A 149 14.97 -9.20 -5.16
CA GLN A 149 15.90 -10.01 -4.38
C GLN A 149 15.92 -9.58 -2.90
N GLU A 150 16.05 -8.27 -2.63
CA GLU A 150 15.98 -7.74 -1.27
C GLU A 150 14.60 -7.94 -0.64
N PHE A 151 13.54 -7.76 -1.42
CA PHE A 151 12.17 -8.00 -0.98
C PHE A 151 11.97 -9.46 -0.56
N ALA A 152 12.49 -10.42 -1.35
CA ALA A 152 12.43 -11.84 -1.05
C ALA A 152 13.27 -12.20 0.20
N GLN A 153 14.48 -11.65 0.33
CA GLN A 153 15.30 -11.86 1.52
C GLN A 153 14.60 -11.35 2.80
N ARG A 154 13.99 -10.17 2.74
CA ARG A 154 13.19 -9.61 3.85
C ARG A 154 11.94 -10.45 4.14
N ALA A 155 11.32 -11.02 3.11
CA ALA A 155 10.14 -11.89 3.29
C ALA A 155 10.52 -13.21 3.99
N GLN A 156 11.68 -13.79 3.65
CA GLN A 156 12.19 -15.01 4.28
C GLN A 156 12.59 -14.81 5.75
N GLN A 157 13.05 -13.60 6.11
CA GLN A 157 13.40 -13.25 7.50
C GLN A 157 12.17 -13.07 8.40
N ASN A 158 10.96 -13.04 7.84
CA ASN A 158 9.71 -12.94 8.60
C ASN A 158 9.11 -14.36 8.82
N PRO A 159 9.16 -14.92 10.05
CA PRO A 159 8.71 -16.31 10.31
C PRO A 159 7.20 -16.53 10.16
N ASN A 160 6.42 -15.44 10.15
CA ASN A 160 4.97 -15.46 9.97
C ASN A 160 4.52 -15.27 8.51
N ALA A 161 5.44 -15.21 7.55
CA ALA A 161 5.08 -15.14 6.14
C ALA A 161 4.44 -16.47 5.69
N PRO A 162 3.21 -16.48 5.15
CA PRO A 162 2.55 -17.71 4.75
C PRO A 162 3.37 -18.44 3.69
N GLN A 163 3.68 -19.70 3.97
CA GLN A 163 4.51 -20.62 3.16
C GLN A 163 3.93 -20.95 1.75
N MET A 164 2.77 -20.39 1.41
CA MET A 164 2.09 -20.51 0.11
C MET A 164 2.55 -19.45 -0.92
N GLN A 165 3.70 -18.80 -0.71
CA GLN A 165 4.15 -17.67 -1.52
C GLN A 165 5.14 -18.02 -2.65
N GLN A 166 5.75 -19.21 -2.67
CA GLN A 166 6.79 -19.51 -3.69
C GLN A 166 6.23 -19.57 -5.13
N ASN A 167 5.19 -20.37 -5.39
CA ASN A 167 4.58 -20.43 -6.73
C ASN A 167 3.87 -19.12 -7.14
N GLY A 168 3.32 -18.38 -6.16
CA GLY A 168 2.67 -17.09 -6.43
C GLY A 168 3.65 -15.94 -6.67
N GLN A 169 4.89 -16.04 -6.18
CA GLN A 169 5.95 -15.05 -6.45
C GLN A 169 6.59 -15.25 -7.82
N GLU A 170 6.77 -16.50 -8.27
CA GLU A 170 7.30 -16.79 -9.61
C GLU A 170 6.34 -16.33 -10.72
N LEU A 171 5.03 -16.56 -10.55
CA LEU A 171 4.03 -16.11 -11.51
C LEU A 171 4.04 -14.57 -11.66
N ARG A 172 4.15 -13.84 -10.54
CA ARG A 172 4.21 -12.37 -10.53
C ARG A 172 5.48 -11.81 -11.18
N GLN A 173 6.62 -12.50 -11.06
CA GLN A 173 7.85 -12.07 -11.73
C GLN A 173 7.69 -12.12 -13.25
N SER A 174 7.14 -13.22 -13.77
CA SER A 174 6.89 -13.35 -15.22
C SER A 174 5.89 -12.32 -15.77
N ASP A 175 4.90 -11.91 -14.97
CA ASP A 175 3.96 -10.85 -15.34
C ASP A 175 4.65 -9.49 -15.42
N ILE A 176 5.53 -9.18 -14.47
CA ILE A 176 6.31 -7.93 -14.43
C ILE A 176 7.26 -7.86 -15.62
N GLU A 177 7.95 -8.96 -15.96
CA GLU A 177 8.84 -9.03 -17.12
C GLU A 177 8.09 -8.75 -18.43
N ARG A 178 6.94 -9.41 -18.64
CA ARG A 178 6.10 -9.19 -19.83
C ARG A 178 5.64 -7.74 -19.95
N MET A 179 5.28 -7.11 -18.84
CA MET A 179 4.88 -5.70 -18.83
C MET A 179 6.06 -4.77 -19.14
N MET A 180 7.27 -5.06 -18.65
CA MET A 180 8.48 -4.32 -19.01
C MET A 180 8.78 -4.43 -20.51
N ASP A 181 8.63 -5.62 -21.11
CA ASP A 181 8.81 -5.82 -22.55
C ASP A 181 7.76 -5.04 -23.36
N GLN A 182 6.52 -4.98 -22.89
CA GLN A 182 5.47 -4.17 -23.52
C GLN A 182 5.79 -2.67 -23.43
N ILE A 183 6.27 -2.19 -22.27
CA ILE A 183 6.71 -0.81 -22.09
C ILE A 183 7.84 -0.48 -23.06
N GLU A 184 8.84 -1.36 -23.20
CA GLU A 184 9.96 -1.17 -24.13
C GLU A 184 9.48 -1.02 -25.58
N ASN A 185 8.59 -1.93 -26.01
CA ASN A 185 8.05 -1.91 -27.37
C ASN A 185 7.23 -0.64 -27.65
N LEU A 186 6.38 -0.22 -26.70
CA LEU A 186 5.55 0.98 -26.84
C LEU A 186 6.40 2.26 -26.81
N ALA A 187 7.42 2.30 -25.95
CA ALA A 187 8.35 3.41 -25.86
C ALA A 187 9.12 3.59 -27.20
N LYS A 188 9.64 2.49 -27.77
CA LYS A 188 10.33 2.48 -29.08
C LYS A 188 9.39 2.76 -30.26
N SER A 189 8.14 2.29 -30.21
CA SER A 189 7.16 2.57 -31.26
C SER A 189 6.63 4.00 -31.22
N GLY A 190 7.03 4.79 -30.22
CA GLY A 190 6.58 6.17 -30.01
C GLY A 190 5.18 6.29 -29.38
N ASP A 191 4.59 5.19 -28.91
CA ASP A 191 3.32 5.20 -28.18
C ASP A 191 3.56 5.55 -26.70
N ARG A 192 3.88 6.83 -26.48
CA ARG A 192 4.27 7.38 -25.18
C ARG A 192 3.15 7.29 -24.15
N ASP A 193 1.91 7.51 -24.58
CA ASP A 193 0.76 7.53 -23.69
C ASP A 193 0.48 6.13 -23.14
N SER A 194 0.47 5.10 -24.00
CA SER A 194 0.30 3.71 -23.57
C SER A 194 1.47 3.24 -22.70
N ALA A 195 2.71 3.62 -23.05
CA ALA A 195 3.89 3.29 -22.24
C ALA A 195 3.82 3.91 -20.84
N GLN A 196 3.38 5.17 -20.72
CA GLN A 196 3.17 5.84 -19.43
C GLN A 196 2.07 5.17 -18.59
N GLN A 197 0.99 4.72 -19.24
CA GLN A 197 -0.08 3.99 -18.55
C GLN A 197 0.41 2.67 -17.95
N LEU A 198 1.20 1.90 -18.70
CA LEU A 198 1.78 0.65 -18.19
C LEU A 198 2.81 0.90 -17.07
N LEU A 199 3.61 1.97 -17.17
CA LEU A 199 4.52 2.37 -16.10
C LEU A 199 3.76 2.73 -14.80
N SER A 200 2.62 3.42 -14.91
CA SER A 200 1.76 3.70 -13.76
C SER A 200 1.19 2.42 -13.15
N GLN A 201 0.74 1.47 -13.98
CA GLN A 201 0.23 0.17 -13.52
C GLN A 201 1.32 -0.64 -12.79
N LEU A 202 2.56 -0.61 -13.31
CA LEU A 202 3.71 -1.20 -12.64
C LEU A 202 3.94 -0.57 -11.27
N GLN A 203 3.88 0.76 -11.16
CA GLN A 203 4.03 1.47 -9.88
C GLN A 203 2.94 1.08 -8.88
N ASP A 204 1.69 1.01 -9.31
CA ASP A 204 0.56 0.62 -8.45
C ASP A 204 0.71 -0.81 -7.93
N MET A 205 1.15 -1.73 -8.79
CA MET A 205 1.44 -3.11 -8.39
C MET A 205 2.52 -3.17 -7.31
N MET A 206 3.56 -2.35 -7.45
CA MET A 206 4.67 -2.28 -6.49
C MET A 206 4.22 -1.68 -5.14
N ASN A 207 3.43 -0.61 -5.18
CA ASN A 207 2.83 -0.02 -3.98
C ASN A 207 1.95 -1.04 -3.24
N ASN A 208 1.16 -1.83 -3.98
CA ASN A 208 0.32 -2.88 -3.42
C ASN A 208 1.12 -4.04 -2.81
N LEU A 209 2.27 -4.38 -3.41
CA LEU A 209 3.18 -5.40 -2.90
C LEU A 209 3.81 -4.99 -1.55
N GLN A 210 4.06 -3.70 -1.35
CA GLN A 210 4.48 -3.13 -0.07
C GLN A 210 3.32 -3.05 0.93
N ALA A 211 2.16 -2.55 0.51
CA ALA A 211 0.98 -2.40 1.36
C ALA A 211 0.41 -3.76 1.84
N GLY A 212 0.53 -4.81 1.03
CA GLY A 212 0.12 -6.17 1.36
C GLY A 212 0.88 -6.79 2.55
N ARG A 213 2.05 -6.24 2.93
CA ARG A 213 2.73 -6.60 4.19
C ARG A 213 2.00 -6.03 5.41
N GLN A 214 1.44 -4.84 5.29
CA GLN A 214 0.91 -4.11 6.43
C GLN A 214 -0.50 -4.58 6.83
N GLN A 215 -1.26 -5.13 5.87
CA GLN A 215 -2.61 -5.62 6.13
C GLN A 215 -2.67 -7.02 6.76
N GLN A 216 -1.55 -7.75 6.83
CA GLN A 216 -1.48 -9.08 7.46
C GLN A 216 -1.12 -9.06 8.95
N GLY A 217 -0.97 -7.88 9.57
CA GLY A 217 -0.85 -7.73 11.03
C GLY A 217 -2.19 -7.66 11.78
N GLY A 218 -3.34 -7.80 11.09
CA GLY A 218 -4.67 -7.71 11.70
C GLY A 218 -5.28 -9.07 11.96
N GLN A 219 -5.58 -9.37 13.24
CA GLN A 219 -6.36 -10.51 13.75
C GLN A 219 -7.70 -10.82 13.02
N GLN A 220 -8.15 -9.99 12.08
CA GLN A 220 -9.41 -10.16 11.33
C GLN A 220 -9.41 -11.31 10.32
N ASN A 221 -8.26 -11.79 9.84
CA ASN A 221 -8.25 -12.88 8.85
C ASN A 221 -8.46 -14.28 9.48
N SER A 222 -8.37 -14.39 10.81
CA SER A 222 -8.63 -15.63 11.55
C SER A 222 -10.12 -16.00 11.56
N GLU A 223 -11.00 -15.02 11.79
CA GLU A 223 -12.45 -15.26 11.88
C GLU A 223 -13.07 -15.61 10.53
N MET A 224 -12.60 -14.98 9.45
CA MET A 224 -13.08 -15.28 8.10
C MET A 224 -12.65 -16.68 7.62
N ARG A 225 -11.45 -17.15 8.00
CA ARG A 225 -11.03 -18.54 7.74
C ARG A 225 -11.90 -19.56 8.47
N GLN A 226 -12.20 -19.32 9.74
CA GLN A 226 -13.08 -20.21 10.51
C GLN A 226 -14.52 -20.24 9.96
N GLN A 227 -15.02 -19.13 9.40
CA GLN A 227 -16.31 -19.12 8.71
C GLN A 227 -16.27 -19.90 7.38
N MET A 228 -15.17 -19.83 6.63
CA MET A 228 -15.00 -20.59 5.39
C MET A 228 -14.86 -22.10 5.63
N ASP A 229 -14.18 -22.52 6.70
CA ASP A 229 -14.09 -23.94 7.08
C ASP A 229 -15.47 -24.52 7.44
N LYS A 230 -16.30 -23.75 8.16
CA LYS A 230 -17.69 -24.11 8.45
C LYS A 230 -18.55 -24.21 7.18
N LEU A 231 -18.37 -23.31 6.22
CA LEU A 231 -19.02 -23.39 4.90
C LEU A 231 -18.60 -24.66 4.15
N GLY A 232 -17.32 -25.05 4.21
CA GLY A 232 -16.82 -26.30 3.65
C GLY A 232 -17.41 -27.55 4.30
N GLU A 233 -17.60 -27.56 5.62
CA GLU A 233 -18.32 -28.65 6.32
C GLU A 233 -19.79 -28.74 5.96
N ILE A 234 -20.48 -27.60 5.79
CA ILE A 234 -21.89 -27.57 5.36
C ILE A 234 -22.03 -28.15 3.94
N MET A 235 -21.12 -27.79 3.03
CA MET A 235 -21.10 -28.30 1.66
C MET A 235 -20.82 -29.82 1.61
N ARG A 236 -19.91 -30.32 2.45
CA ARG A 236 -19.66 -31.77 2.57
C ARG A 236 -20.87 -32.54 3.12
N ARG A 237 -21.53 -32.03 4.16
CA ARG A 237 -22.79 -32.61 4.67
C ARG A 237 -23.90 -32.62 3.62
N GLN A 238 -23.94 -31.63 2.74
CA GLN A 238 -24.94 -31.58 1.67
C GLN A 238 -24.70 -32.65 0.59
N GLN A 239 -23.44 -32.98 0.29
CA GLN A 239 -23.10 -34.09 -0.62
C GLN A 239 -23.39 -35.47 0.01
N GLU A 240 -23.13 -35.64 1.30
CA GLU A 240 -23.46 -36.86 2.03
C GLU A 240 -24.98 -37.09 2.09
N MET A 241 -25.78 -36.05 2.37
CA MET A 241 -27.24 -36.14 2.35
C MET A 241 -27.81 -36.50 0.98
N MET A 242 -27.27 -35.95 -0.12
CA MET A 242 -27.71 -36.32 -1.47
C MET A 242 -27.43 -37.79 -1.77
N ASN A 243 -26.28 -38.30 -1.33
CA ASN A 243 -25.93 -39.72 -1.50
C ASN A 243 -26.83 -40.62 -0.65
N GLU A 244 -27.23 -40.19 0.55
CA GLU A 244 -28.21 -40.90 1.38
C GLU A 244 -29.62 -40.88 0.77
N THR A 245 -30.07 -39.77 0.20
CA THR A 245 -31.38 -39.71 -0.50
C THR A 245 -31.38 -40.59 -1.75
N PHE A 246 -30.29 -40.62 -2.52
CA PHE A 246 -30.18 -41.50 -3.69
C PHE A 246 -30.21 -42.98 -3.33
N ARG A 247 -29.57 -43.36 -2.22
CA ARG A 247 -29.59 -44.74 -1.70
C ARG A 247 -30.97 -45.13 -1.18
N MET A 248 -31.66 -44.22 -0.50
CA MET A 248 -33.03 -44.47 -0.03
C MET A 248 -34.04 -44.57 -1.19
N ASP A 249 -33.94 -43.74 -2.23
CA ASP A 249 -34.83 -43.82 -3.40
C ASP A 249 -34.63 -45.15 -4.16
N GLN A 250 -33.38 -45.64 -4.27
CA GLN A 250 -33.10 -46.96 -4.83
C GLN A 250 -33.69 -48.10 -4.00
N MET A 251 -33.63 -48.02 -2.67
CA MET A 251 -34.21 -49.04 -1.79
C MET A 251 -35.75 -49.05 -1.82
N GLN A 252 -36.40 -47.89 -1.98
CA GLN A 252 -37.87 -47.81 -2.13
C GLN A 252 -38.36 -48.36 -3.48
N ARG A 253 -37.68 -48.05 -4.59
CA ARG A 253 -38.03 -48.61 -5.91
C ARG A 253 -37.83 -50.13 -5.98
N GLY A 254 -36.83 -50.66 -5.26
CA GLY A 254 -36.60 -52.10 -5.16
C GLY A 254 -37.68 -52.87 -4.40
N GLN A 255 -38.39 -52.25 -3.45
CA GLN A 255 -39.46 -52.90 -2.68
C GLN A 255 -40.83 -52.87 -3.35
N GLN A 256 -41.16 -51.83 -4.13
CA GLN A 256 -42.43 -51.76 -4.86
C GLN A 256 -42.54 -52.79 -6.00
N GLN A 257 -41.41 -53.26 -6.53
CA GLN A 257 -41.39 -54.30 -7.58
C GLN A 257 -41.58 -55.73 -7.04
N ARG A 258 -41.49 -55.95 -5.73
CA ARG A 258 -41.72 -57.27 -5.09
C ARG A 258 -43.14 -57.47 -4.56
N GLY A 259 -43.99 -56.42 -4.56
CA GLY A 259 -45.38 -56.50 -4.11
C GLY A 259 -46.41 -56.84 -5.19
N GLN A 260 -46.07 -56.69 -6.48
CA GLN A 260 -46.98 -56.91 -7.62
C GLN A 260 -46.96 -58.34 -8.19
N ASN A 261 -46.24 -59.27 -7.56
CA ASN A 261 -46.11 -60.67 -8.02
C ASN A 261 -46.70 -61.69 -7.02
N ARG A 262 -47.71 -61.28 -6.24
CA ARG A 262 -48.56 -62.18 -5.46
C ARG A 262 -50.03 -61.81 -5.66
N GLU A 263 -50.54 -62.17 -6.83
CA GLU A 263 -51.90 -62.68 -7.01
C GLU A 263 -51.79 -64.00 -7.79
#